data_AF-A0A7W1K7W0-F1
#
_entry.id   AF-A0A7W1K7W0-F1
#
_cell.length_a   1.000
_cell.length_b   1.000
_cell.length_c   1.000
_cell.angle_alpha   90.00
_cell.angle_beta   90.00
_cell.angle_gamma   90.00
#
_symmetry.space_group_name_H-M   'P 1'
#
loop_
_entity.id
_entity.type
_entity.pdbx_description
1 polymer ?
#
loop_
_entity_poly.entity_id
_entity_poly.type
_entity_poly.pdbx_seq_one_letter_code
_entity_poly.pdbx_strand_id
1 'polypeptide(L)' 'MMTTATTGSTRLQDCRAPSPTTVDQCKLDGWRSYADAAGKPFRSERDCVKYVTKPPR' A
#
# COMPACT_ATOMS: atom_id res chain seq x y z
N MET A 1 -6.80 -27.58 -10.62
CA MET A 1 -7.65 -26.36 -10.57
C MET A 1 -7.75 -25.98 -9.10
N MET A 2 -7.08 -24.92 -8.64
CA MET A 2 -7.16 -24.52 -7.23
C MET A 2 -7.87 -23.17 -7.15
N THR A 3 -9.17 -23.24 -6.94
CA THR A 3 -10.01 -22.16 -6.44
C THR A 3 -9.98 -22.25 -4.92
N THR A 4 -9.31 -21.31 -4.26
CA THR A 4 -9.43 -21.11 -2.80
C THR A 4 -9.56 -19.62 -2.55
N ALA A 5 -10.81 -19.17 -2.45
CA ALA A 5 -11.16 -17.91 -1.82
C ALA A 5 -11.11 -18.13 -0.30
N THR A 6 -10.11 -17.56 0.37
CA THR A 6 -10.00 -17.57 1.83
C THR A 6 -10.16 -16.15 2.34
N THR A 7 -11.41 -15.80 2.64
CA THR A 7 -11.75 -14.69 3.54
C THR A 7 -11.44 -15.13 4.97
N GLY A 8 -10.58 -14.40 5.69
CA GLY A 8 -10.56 -14.43 7.16
C GLY A 8 -9.20 -14.56 7.84
N SER A 9 -8.40 -13.50 7.85
CA SER A 9 -7.53 -13.15 8.98
C SER A 9 -7.42 -11.64 9.10
N THR A 10 -8.54 -10.97 9.37
CA THR A 10 -8.56 -9.56 9.73
C THR A 10 -8.08 -9.43 11.18
N ARG A 11 -6.78 -9.64 11.42
CA ARG A 11 -6.15 -9.02 12.59
C ARG A 11 -6.32 -7.52 12.38
N LEU A 12 -6.65 -6.73 13.39
CA LEU A 12 -6.79 -5.27 13.25
C LEU A 12 -5.49 -4.57 12.74
N GLN A 13 -4.40 -5.31 12.59
CA GLN A 13 -3.16 -4.94 11.89
C GLN A 13 -3.28 -4.96 10.35
N ASP A 14 -4.22 -5.74 9.80
CA ASP A 14 -4.50 -5.95 8.37
C ASP A 14 -5.45 -4.88 7.77
N CYS A 15 -6.09 -4.07 8.61
CA CYS A 15 -6.86 -2.90 8.15
C CYS A 15 -5.95 -1.74 7.69
N ARG A 16 -4.63 -1.91 7.81
CA ARG A 16 -3.66 -0.91 7.41
C ARG A 16 -3.31 -1.13 5.96
N ALA A 17 -3.58 -0.13 5.12
CA ALA A 17 -3.19 -0.18 3.72
C ALA A 17 -1.69 -0.54 3.63
N PRO A 18 -1.32 -1.50 2.77
CA PRO A 18 0.07 -1.94 2.65
C PRO A 18 0.98 -0.79 2.23
N SER A 19 2.28 -0.91 2.48
CA SER A 19 3.25 0.05 1.95
C SER A 19 3.62 -0.29 0.51
N PRO A 20 3.72 0.73 -0.37
CA PRO A 20 4.11 0.52 -1.74
C PRO A 20 5.61 0.23 -1.77
N THR A 21 6.02 -0.69 -2.63
CA THR A 21 7.42 -1.11 -2.79
C THR A 21 8.01 -0.68 -4.13
N THR A 22 7.16 -0.33 -5.09
CA THR A 22 7.57 0.09 -6.44
C THR A 22 6.82 1.35 -6.86
N VAL A 23 7.48 2.17 -7.68
CA VAL A 23 6.89 3.41 -8.22
C VAL A 23 5.63 3.11 -9.03
N ASP A 24 5.58 1.94 -9.67
CA ASP A 24 4.44 1.54 -10.50
C ASP A 24 3.18 1.29 -9.68
N GLN A 25 3.30 0.75 -8.45
CA GLN A 25 2.18 0.61 -7.51
C GLN A 25 1.55 1.94 -7.11
N CYS A 26 2.30 3.03 -7.20
CA CYS A 26 1.78 4.36 -6.91
C CYS A 26 1.01 4.97 -8.08
N LYS A 27 1.27 4.55 -9.32
CA LYS A 27 0.69 5.17 -10.52
C LYS A 27 -0.78 4.78 -10.72
N LEU A 28 -1.48 5.50 -11.60
CA LEU A 28 -2.84 5.17 -12.05
C LEU A 28 -3.81 5.01 -10.87
N ASP A 29 -3.77 5.96 -9.93
CA ASP A 29 -4.55 5.92 -8.68
C ASP A 29 -4.18 4.78 -7.71
N GLY A 30 -3.17 3.97 -8.02
CA GLY A 30 -2.71 2.86 -7.18
C GLY A 30 -2.33 3.32 -5.77
N TRP A 31 -1.72 4.50 -5.64
CA TRP A 31 -1.36 5.13 -4.37
C TRP A 31 -2.50 5.21 -3.33
N ARG A 32 -3.77 5.22 -3.77
CA ARG A 32 -4.95 5.28 -2.88
C ARG A 32 -5.18 4.00 -2.10
N SER A 33 -4.62 2.89 -2.59
CA SER A 33 -4.71 1.57 -1.95
C SER A 33 -3.55 1.30 -1.00
N TYR A 34 -2.59 2.22 -0.88
CA TYR A 34 -1.39 2.07 -0.05
C TYR A 34 -1.29 3.16 1.02
N ALA A 35 -0.51 2.89 2.06
CA ALA A 35 -0.14 3.85 3.10
C ALA A 35 1.36 3.78 3.39
N ASP A 36 1.89 4.79 4.06
CA ASP A 36 3.29 4.79 4.51
C ASP A 36 3.51 3.78 5.67
N ALA A 37 4.77 3.64 6.10
CA ALA A 37 5.13 2.82 7.26
C ALA A 37 4.44 3.28 8.56
N ALA A 38 3.91 4.51 8.62
CA ALA A 38 3.12 5.04 9.74
C ALA A 38 1.59 4.84 9.57
N GLY A 39 1.13 4.29 8.44
CA GLY A 39 -0.28 3.98 8.18
C GLY A 39 -1.06 5.21 7.72
N LYS A 40 -0.36 6.29 7.39
CA LYS A 40 -0.92 7.45 6.73
C LYS A 40 -1.15 7.12 5.26
N PRO A 41 -2.38 7.31 4.76
CA PRO A 41 -2.62 7.25 3.34
C PRO A 41 -1.83 8.36 2.64
N PHE A 42 -1.34 8.07 1.44
CA PHE A 42 -0.70 9.07 0.61
C PHE A 42 -1.71 10.13 0.21
N ARG A 43 -1.26 11.38 0.06
CA ARG A 43 -2.14 12.48 -0.39
C ARG A 43 -2.25 12.59 -1.91
N SER A 44 -1.28 12.04 -2.63
CA SER A 44 -1.17 12.13 -4.08
C SER A 44 -0.23 11.05 -4.59
N GLU A 45 -0.31 10.75 -5.89
CA GLU A 45 0.63 9.85 -6.57
C GLU A 45 2.09 10.25 -6.31
N ARG A 46 2.42 11.54 -6.44
CA ARG A 46 3.78 12.06 -6.18
C ARG A 46 4.29 11.78 -4.76
N ASP A 47 3.41 11.78 -3.77
CA ASP A 47 3.75 11.51 -2.37
C ASP A 47 4.12 10.04 -2.17
N CYS A 48 3.31 9.14 -2.73
CA CYS A 48 3.59 7.70 -2.79
C CYS A 48 4.91 7.42 -3.54
N VAL A 49 5.11 8.01 -4.72
CA VAL A 49 6.33 7.83 -5.51
C VAL A 49 7.56 8.33 -4.75
N LYS A 50 7.45 9.46 -4.04
CA LYS A 50 8.52 10.00 -3.20
C LYS A 50 8.85 9.06 -2.04
N TYR A 51 7.85 8.45 -1.41
CA TYR A 51 8.03 7.45 -0.37
C TYR A 51 8.77 6.21 -0.88
N VAL A 52 8.41 5.68 -2.04
CA VAL A 52 9.09 4.51 -2.63
C VAL A 52 10.52 4.82 -3.04
N THR A 53 10.77 6.01 -3.58
CA THR A 53 12.12 6.42 -4.05
C THR A 53 13.05 6.86 -2.92
N LYS A 54 12.49 7.34 -1.80
CA LYS A 54 13.22 7.69 -0.58
C LYS A 54 12.48 7.12 0.64
N PRO A 55 12.55 5.80 0.84
CA PRO A 55 11.92 5.19 2.00
C PRO A 55 12.57 5.75 3.28
N PRO A 56 11.78 6.08 4.32
CA PRO A 56 12.34 6.40 5.62
C PRO A 56 13.17 5.20 6.10
N ARG A 57 14.42 5.46 6.53
CA ARG A 57 15.33 4.44 7.06
C ARG A 57 14.87 3.92 8.41
#